data_AF-A0A6I9TTP5-F1
#
_entry.id   AF-A0A6I9TTP5-F1
#
_cell.length_a   1.000
_cell.length_b   1.000
_cell.length_c   1.000
_cell.angle_alpha   90.00
_cell.angle_beta   90.00
_cell.angle_gamma   90.00
#
_symmetry.space_group_name_H-M   'P 1'
#
loop_
_entity.id
_entity.type
_entity.pdbx_description
1 polymer ?
#
loop_
_entity_poly.entity_id
_entity_poly.type
_entity_poly.pdbx_seq_one_letter_code
_entity_poly.pdbx_strand_id
1 'polypeptide(L)'
;MVFNTFYELESFFNDFWNSKIGPRAWCLGPLSMAEPQKIKTANYQTPWWISWLDQMREAGKPVLYVAFGTQVEISQAQFREIQIGLEKSRVNFLWLVRKNELDEGFEERVKSRGTVVKEWVDQREILEHETIRGFLCHCGWSSVMESICGKVPILAWPMTWDQPLNARMVVDVAGVGLRVKGCNGFVESKALAKAAKELMEGSAGKEVRKKAEEVGDAAVKAVEEGGSPWKALDQLINELNSF
;
A
#
# COMPACT_ATOMS: atom_id res chain seq x y z
N MET A 1 -1.47 24.10 -8.16
CA MET A 1 -0.71 22.84 -8.15
C MET A 1 -1.68 21.69 -7.96
N VAL A 2 -1.59 20.66 -8.79
CA VAL A 2 -2.44 19.46 -8.70
C VAL A 2 -1.74 18.43 -7.82
N PHE A 3 -2.49 17.84 -6.88
CA PHE A 3 -2.02 16.81 -5.97
C PHE A 3 -2.88 15.55 -6.10
N ASN A 4 -2.23 14.39 -6.18
CA ASN A 4 -2.89 13.08 -6.12
C ASN A 4 -3.23 12.73 -4.66
N THR A 5 -4.23 13.40 -4.11
CA THR A 5 -4.76 13.19 -2.76
C THR A 5 -6.20 13.69 -2.73
N PHE A 6 -6.94 13.41 -1.66
CA PHE A 6 -8.29 13.92 -1.45
C PHE A 6 -8.37 14.77 -0.18
N TYR A 7 -9.27 15.75 -0.18
CA TYR A 7 -9.34 16.76 0.88
C TYR A 7 -9.54 16.14 2.27
N GLU A 8 -10.38 15.12 2.38
CA GLU A 8 -10.74 14.49 3.66
C GLU A 8 -9.53 13.80 4.33
N LEU A 9 -8.54 13.35 3.55
CA LEU A 9 -7.31 12.75 4.08
C LEU A 9 -6.36 13.80 4.68
N GLU A 10 -6.23 14.95 4.02
CA GLU A 10 -5.17 15.93 4.29
C GLU A 10 -5.71 17.34 4.54
N SER A 11 -6.97 17.47 4.97
CA SER A 11 -7.69 18.75 5.11
C SER A 11 -6.87 19.83 5.82
N PHE A 12 -6.28 19.50 6.97
CA PHE A 12 -5.40 20.41 7.71
C PHE A 12 -4.22 20.93 6.87
N PHE A 13 -3.53 20.05 6.14
CA PHE A 13 -2.39 20.43 5.32
C PHE A 13 -2.81 21.21 4.07
N ASN A 14 -3.93 20.82 3.45
CA ASN A 14 -4.50 21.54 2.31
C ASN A 14 -4.90 22.98 2.69
N ASP A 15 -5.57 23.16 3.82
CA ASP A 15 -6.00 24.48 4.31
C ASP A 15 -4.81 25.35 4.69
N PHE A 16 -3.81 24.75 5.35
CA PHE A 16 -2.57 25.45 5.66
C PHE A 16 -1.84 25.89 4.39
N TRP A 17 -1.69 24.99 3.41
CA TRP A 17 -1.04 25.31 2.13
C TRP A 17 -1.75 26.46 1.41
N ASN A 18 -3.07 26.36 1.26
CA ASN A 18 -3.88 27.34 0.53
C ASN A 18 -3.97 28.70 1.24
N SER A 19 -3.79 28.74 2.55
CA SER A 19 -3.82 29.99 3.31
C SER A 19 -2.45 30.64 3.54
N LYS A 20 -1.35 29.87 3.55
CA LYS A 20 -0.03 30.35 3.97
C LYS A 20 1.09 30.19 2.93
N ILE A 21 0.97 29.26 2.00
CA ILE A 21 2.08 28.91 1.10
C ILE A 21 1.75 29.30 -0.33
N GLY A 22 0.74 28.66 -0.93
CA GLY A 22 0.42 28.82 -2.34
C GLY A 22 1.53 28.33 -3.28
N PRO A 23 1.29 28.31 -4.62
CA PRO A 23 0.01 28.55 -5.29
C PRO A 23 -1.04 27.50 -4.93
N ARG A 24 -2.33 27.80 -5.17
CA ARG A 24 -3.47 26.98 -4.74
C ARG A 24 -3.27 25.49 -5.04
N ALA A 25 -3.46 24.65 -4.02
CA ALA A 25 -3.46 23.20 -4.09
C ALA A 25 -4.84 22.68 -4.52
N TRP A 26 -4.83 21.78 -5.50
CA TRP A 26 -6.01 21.08 -6.01
C TRP A 26 -5.86 19.59 -5.71
N CYS A 27 -6.59 19.11 -4.71
CA CYS A 27 -6.65 17.69 -4.35
C CYS A 27 -7.57 16.97 -5.34
N LEU A 28 -7.00 16.27 -6.31
CA LEU A 28 -7.76 15.60 -7.40
C LEU A 28 -7.73 14.07 -7.31
N GLY A 29 -7.15 13.51 -6.26
CA GLY A 29 -7.04 12.06 -6.07
C GLY A 29 -8.15 11.45 -5.21
N PRO A 30 -8.07 10.15 -4.91
CA PRO A 30 -7.04 9.23 -5.39
C PRO A 30 -7.22 8.91 -6.88
N LEU A 31 -6.22 9.25 -7.69
CA LEU A 31 -6.26 9.08 -9.15
C LEU A 31 -6.26 7.60 -9.56
N SER A 32 -5.82 6.70 -8.68
CA SER A 32 -5.90 5.25 -8.88
C SER A 32 -7.34 4.75 -9.04
N MET A 33 -8.35 5.47 -8.54
CA MET A 33 -9.76 5.12 -8.71
C MET A 33 -10.41 5.75 -9.95
N ALA A 34 -9.73 6.71 -10.59
CA ALA A 34 -10.20 7.30 -11.85
C ALA A 34 -9.89 6.43 -13.08
N GLU A 35 -9.01 5.43 -12.92
CA GLU A 35 -8.72 4.49 -13.99
C GLU A 35 -9.96 3.60 -14.28
N PRO A 36 -10.34 3.43 -15.55
CA PRO A 36 -11.43 2.54 -15.92
C PRO A 36 -11.17 1.13 -15.38
N GLN A 37 -12.20 0.50 -14.80
CA GLN A 37 -12.12 -0.92 -14.46
C GLN A 37 -11.70 -1.69 -15.71
N LYS A 38 -10.61 -2.46 -15.60
CA LYS A 38 -10.17 -3.33 -16.70
C LYS A 38 -11.28 -4.34 -16.94
N ILE A 39 -12.00 -4.18 -18.05
CA ILE A 39 -12.97 -5.17 -18.51
C ILE A 39 -12.17 -6.44 -18.80
N LYS A 40 -12.33 -7.47 -17.95
CA LYS A 40 -11.76 -8.80 -18.19
C LYS A 40 -12.40 -9.32 -19.47
N THR A 41 -11.65 -9.28 -20.57
CA THR A 41 -12.11 -9.77 -21.88
C THR A 41 -12.22 -11.30 -21.82
N ALA A 42 -12.91 -11.90 -22.79
CA ALA A 42 -13.09 -13.36 -22.86
C ALA A 42 -11.77 -14.18 -22.87
N ASN A 43 -10.63 -13.52 -23.14
CA ASN A 43 -9.29 -14.13 -23.15
C ASN A 43 -8.44 -13.77 -21.91
N TYR A 44 -9.02 -13.16 -20.86
CA TYR A 44 -8.28 -12.85 -19.64
C TYR A 44 -7.86 -14.15 -18.94
N GLN A 45 -6.57 -14.47 -18.99
CA GLN A 45 -6.01 -15.56 -18.21
C GLN A 45 -5.72 -15.04 -16.80
N THR A 46 -6.44 -15.58 -15.82
CA THR A 46 -6.18 -15.28 -14.41
C THR A 46 -4.72 -15.62 -14.08
N PRO A 47 -3.91 -14.66 -13.63
CA PRO A 47 -2.53 -14.93 -13.26
C PRO A 47 -2.44 -15.95 -12.14
N TRP A 48 -1.39 -16.77 -12.14
CA TRP A 48 -1.24 -17.85 -11.16
C TRP A 48 -1.23 -17.36 -9.71
N TRP A 49 -0.72 -16.15 -9.47
CA TRP A 49 -0.69 -15.55 -8.13
C TRP A 49 -2.08 -15.13 -7.64
N ILE A 50 -3.00 -14.77 -8.54
CA ILE A 50 -4.40 -14.53 -8.19
C ILE A 50 -5.07 -15.85 -7.81
N SER A 51 -4.86 -16.92 -8.59
CA SER A 51 -5.36 -18.26 -8.24
C SER A 51 -4.82 -18.76 -6.89
N TRP A 52 -3.59 -18.40 -6.53
CA TRP A 52 -3.03 -18.70 -5.21
C TRP A 52 -3.71 -17.89 -4.09
N LEU A 53 -4.04 -16.62 -4.34
CA LEU A 53 -4.81 -15.80 -3.40
C LEU A 53 -6.24 -16.32 -3.21
N ASP A 54 -6.89 -16.81 -4.27
CA ASP A 54 -8.20 -17.45 -4.21
C ASP A 54 -8.16 -18.69 -3.28
N GLN A 55 -7.13 -19.54 -3.41
CA GLN A 55 -6.94 -20.70 -2.52
C GLN A 55 -6.72 -20.27 -1.06
N MET A 56 -5.97 -19.19 -0.83
CA MET A 56 -5.79 -18.65 0.52
C MET A 56 -7.10 -18.09 1.10
N ARG A 57 -7.93 -17.44 0.28
CA ARG A 57 -9.28 -16.98 0.67
C ARG A 57 -10.15 -18.16 1.08
N GLU A 58 -10.23 -19.20 0.25
CA GLU A 58 -11.02 -20.42 0.51
C GLU A 58 -10.58 -21.13 1.80
N ALA A 59 -9.27 -21.12 2.08
CA ALA A 59 -8.72 -21.67 3.31
C ALA A 59 -8.88 -20.74 4.54
N GLY A 60 -9.48 -19.56 4.39
CA GLY A 60 -9.64 -18.57 5.46
C GLY A 60 -8.31 -18.03 5.98
N LYS A 61 -7.30 -17.90 5.11
CA LYS A 61 -5.93 -17.52 5.46
C LYS A 61 -5.61 -16.09 4.99
N PRO A 62 -5.66 -15.08 5.88
CA PRO A 62 -5.24 -13.72 5.55
C PRO A 62 -3.79 -13.67 5.06
N VAL A 63 -3.53 -12.86 4.05
CA VAL A 63 -2.22 -12.71 3.39
C VAL A 63 -1.68 -11.30 3.58
N LEU A 64 -0.39 -11.21 3.90
CA LEU A 64 0.41 -10.00 3.84
C LEU A 64 0.98 -9.85 2.43
N TYR A 65 0.59 -8.80 1.70
CA TYR A 65 1.27 -8.45 0.47
C TYR A 65 2.59 -7.72 0.80
N VAL A 66 3.67 -8.05 0.10
CA VAL A 66 4.99 -7.44 0.30
C VAL A 66 5.52 -6.91 -1.04
N ALA A 67 5.72 -5.60 -1.13
CA ALA A 67 6.34 -4.97 -2.30
C ALA A 67 7.00 -3.62 -1.97
N PHE A 68 8.22 -3.41 -2.48
CA PHE A 68 9.02 -2.20 -2.23
C PHE A 68 9.09 -1.27 -3.45
N GLY A 69 8.15 -1.39 -4.38
CA GLY A 69 8.11 -0.59 -5.60
C GLY A 69 9.15 -1.02 -6.64
N THR A 70 9.21 -0.29 -7.75
CA THR A 70 10.07 -0.63 -8.89
C THR A 70 11.44 0.04 -8.86
N GLN A 71 11.57 1.13 -8.11
CA GLN A 71 12.74 2.01 -8.12
C GLN A 71 13.66 1.82 -6.91
N VAL A 72 13.29 0.96 -5.97
CA VAL A 72 14.07 0.74 -4.75
C VAL A 72 15.05 -0.41 -4.94
N GLU A 73 16.31 -0.16 -4.60
CA GLU A 73 17.34 -1.19 -4.57
C GLU A 73 17.56 -1.65 -3.13
N ILE A 74 17.42 -2.96 -2.91
CA ILE A 74 17.59 -3.58 -1.61
C ILE A 74 18.92 -4.31 -1.59
N SER A 75 19.79 -3.98 -0.64
CA SER A 75 21.07 -4.67 -0.46
C SER A 75 20.85 -6.16 -0.16
N GLN A 76 21.79 -7.03 -0.55
CA GLN A 76 21.66 -8.46 -0.29
C GLN A 76 21.56 -8.79 1.21
N ALA A 77 22.29 -8.05 2.05
CA ALA A 77 22.18 -8.20 3.50
C ALA A 77 20.76 -7.89 4.01
N GLN A 78 20.15 -6.80 3.53
CA GLN A 78 18.78 -6.45 3.90
C GLN A 78 17.77 -7.44 3.33
N PHE A 79 17.97 -7.90 2.09
CA PHE A 79 17.11 -8.87 1.42
C PHE A 79 17.09 -10.21 2.18
N ARG A 80 18.23 -10.65 2.71
CA ARG A 80 18.33 -11.82 3.58
C ARG A 80 17.55 -11.65 4.88
N GLU A 81 17.63 -10.49 5.54
CA GLU A 81 16.82 -10.24 6.74
C GLU A 81 15.31 -10.22 6.44
N ILE A 82 14.90 -9.78 5.23
CA ILE A 82 13.50 -9.87 4.79
C ILE A 82 13.06 -11.33 4.69
N GLN A 83 13.83 -12.17 4.00
CA GLN A 83 13.56 -13.62 3.90
C GLN A 83 13.39 -14.25 5.29
N ILE A 84 14.39 -14.06 6.17
CA ILE A 84 14.37 -14.62 7.52
C ILE A 84 13.20 -14.07 8.33
N GLY A 85 12.87 -12.78 8.19
CA GLY A 85 11.78 -12.14 8.92
C GLY A 85 10.40 -12.66 8.48
N LEU A 86 10.16 -12.81 7.17
CA LEU A 86 8.94 -13.42 6.64
C LEU A 86 8.81 -14.89 7.04
N GLU A 87 9.91 -15.64 7.06
CA GLU A 87 9.89 -17.02 7.50
C GLU A 87 9.52 -17.14 9.00
N LYS A 88 10.14 -16.30 9.84
CA LYS A 88 9.95 -16.27 11.30
C LYS A 88 8.61 -15.69 11.75
N SER A 89 8.00 -14.79 10.97
CA SER A 89 6.71 -14.18 11.32
C SER A 89 5.58 -15.21 11.36
N ARG A 90 5.70 -16.29 10.57
CA ARG A 90 4.69 -17.34 10.36
C ARG A 90 3.38 -16.87 9.72
N VAL A 91 3.28 -15.60 9.31
CA VAL A 91 2.12 -15.08 8.58
C VAL A 91 2.10 -15.65 7.16
N ASN A 92 0.92 -15.69 6.53
CA ASN A 92 0.84 -15.97 5.10
C ASN A 92 1.25 -14.72 4.31
N PHE A 93 1.96 -14.88 3.20
CA PHE A 93 2.43 -13.72 2.43
C PHE A 93 2.52 -13.99 0.93
N LEU A 94 2.34 -12.93 0.15
CA LEU A 94 2.70 -12.87 -1.27
C LEU A 94 3.77 -11.80 -1.40
N TRP A 95 4.97 -12.19 -1.85
CA TRP A 95 6.09 -11.26 -1.97
C TRP A 95 6.50 -11.04 -3.41
N LEU A 96 6.44 -9.79 -3.87
CA LEU A 96 6.96 -9.38 -5.16
C LEU A 96 8.48 -9.12 -5.08
N VAL A 97 9.26 -9.88 -5.84
CA VAL A 97 10.73 -9.78 -5.89
C VAL A 97 11.17 -9.51 -7.33
N ARG A 98 11.93 -8.44 -7.56
CA ARG A 98 12.35 -8.07 -8.93
C ARG A 98 13.79 -8.46 -9.29
N LYS A 99 14.77 -7.97 -8.52
CA LYS A 99 16.19 -8.03 -8.89
C LYS A 99 17.04 -8.95 -8.00
N ASN A 100 16.57 -9.27 -6.80
CA ASN A 100 17.34 -10.01 -5.81
C ASN A 100 17.13 -11.52 -5.94
N GLU A 101 18.17 -12.27 -5.58
CA GLU A 101 18.13 -13.73 -5.55
C GLU A 101 17.73 -14.23 -4.16
N LEU A 102 16.84 -15.22 -4.14
CA LEU A 102 16.42 -15.88 -2.91
C LEU A 102 17.51 -16.84 -2.44
N ASP A 103 17.60 -17.01 -1.12
CA ASP A 103 18.44 -18.02 -0.50
C ASP A 103 17.93 -19.41 -0.89
N GLU A 104 18.85 -20.36 -1.03
CA GLU A 104 18.52 -21.73 -1.40
C GLU A 104 17.47 -22.35 -0.46
N GLY A 105 16.44 -22.95 -1.06
CA GLY A 105 15.34 -23.60 -0.34
C GLY A 105 14.37 -22.64 0.37
N PHE A 106 14.47 -21.31 0.22
CA PHE A 106 13.53 -20.37 0.86
C PHE A 106 12.08 -20.69 0.49
N GLU A 107 11.80 -20.83 -0.81
CA GLU A 107 10.45 -21.10 -1.32
C GLU A 107 9.90 -22.42 -0.75
N GLU A 108 10.73 -23.47 -0.65
CA GLU A 108 10.34 -24.75 -0.04
C GLU A 108 10.00 -24.62 1.46
N ARG A 109 10.73 -23.80 2.22
CA ARG A 109 10.47 -23.58 3.65
C ARG A 109 9.16 -22.81 3.89
N VAL A 110 8.70 -22.03 2.92
CA VAL A 110 7.52 -21.17 3.05
C VAL A 110 6.31 -21.63 2.24
N LYS A 111 6.43 -22.60 1.34
CA LYS A 111 5.40 -23.01 0.36
C LYS A 111 3.97 -23.22 0.87
N SER A 112 3.80 -23.58 2.15
CA SER A 112 2.47 -23.77 2.76
C SER A 112 1.74 -22.49 3.16
N ARG A 113 2.45 -21.35 3.19
CA ARG A 113 1.98 -20.04 3.68
C ARG A 113 2.44 -18.87 2.81
N GLY A 114 3.52 -19.01 2.06
CA GLY A 114 4.15 -17.94 1.32
C GLY A 114 4.34 -18.31 -0.15
N THR A 115 4.22 -17.31 -1.02
CA THR A 115 4.66 -17.42 -2.42
C THR A 115 5.47 -16.18 -2.83
N VAL A 116 6.36 -16.35 -3.80
CA VAL A 116 7.17 -15.28 -4.38
C VAL A 116 6.79 -15.10 -5.84
N VAL A 117 6.48 -13.87 -6.23
CA VAL A 117 6.18 -13.50 -7.63
C VAL A 117 7.37 -12.70 -8.16
N LYS A 118 7.88 -13.06 -9.34
CA LYS A 118 9.02 -12.38 -9.98
C LYS A 118 8.60 -11.59 -11.23
N GLU A 119 7.41 -11.86 -11.72
CA GLU A 119 6.80 -11.23 -12.87
C GLU A 119 6.26 -9.83 -12.52
N TRP A 120 5.93 -9.06 -13.56
CA TRP A 120 5.15 -7.85 -13.36
C TRP A 120 3.74 -8.22 -12.86
N VAL A 121 3.26 -7.50 -11.85
CA VAL A 121 1.94 -7.69 -11.28
C VAL A 121 1.13 -6.40 -11.36
N ASP A 122 -0.18 -6.55 -11.51
CA ASP A 122 -1.11 -5.47 -11.22
C ASP A 122 -1.27 -5.38 -9.69
N GLN A 123 -0.56 -4.44 -9.08
CA GLN A 123 -0.57 -4.26 -7.63
C GLN A 123 -1.98 -3.94 -7.11
N ARG A 124 -2.80 -3.25 -7.91
CA ARG A 124 -4.18 -2.93 -7.53
C ARG A 124 -5.03 -4.19 -7.48
N GLU A 125 -4.93 -5.06 -8.47
CA GLU A 125 -5.65 -6.35 -8.47
C GLU A 125 -5.31 -7.20 -7.23
N ILE A 126 -4.05 -7.16 -6.78
CA ILE A 126 -3.65 -7.83 -5.53
C ILE A 126 -4.27 -7.14 -4.32
N LEU A 127 -4.14 -5.81 -4.20
CA LEU A 127 -4.64 -5.06 -3.04
C LEU A 127 -6.17 -5.07 -2.91
N GLU A 128 -6.90 -5.23 -4.01
CA GLU A 128 -8.36 -5.38 -4.04
C GLU A 128 -8.82 -6.80 -3.68
N HIS A 129 -7.91 -7.78 -3.66
CA HIS A 129 -8.27 -9.16 -3.35
C HIS A 129 -8.56 -9.33 -1.85
N GLU A 130 -9.76 -9.84 -1.51
CA GLU A 130 -10.30 -9.91 -0.13
C GLU A 130 -9.40 -10.61 0.91
N THR A 131 -8.58 -11.56 0.46
CA THR A 131 -7.63 -12.26 1.34
C THR A 131 -6.44 -11.40 1.79
N ILE A 132 -6.13 -10.32 1.06
CA ILE A 132 -5.08 -9.38 1.47
C ILE A 132 -5.57 -8.57 2.67
N ARG A 133 -4.88 -8.71 3.80
CA ARG A 133 -5.23 -8.01 5.06
C ARG A 133 -4.11 -7.16 5.62
N GLY A 134 -3.03 -6.99 4.86
CA GLY A 134 -1.94 -6.08 5.16
C GLY A 134 -1.01 -5.90 3.97
N PHE A 135 -0.34 -4.75 3.93
CA PHE A 135 0.62 -4.42 2.88
C PHE A 135 1.93 -3.91 3.47
N LEU A 136 3.00 -4.70 3.37
CA LEU A 136 4.35 -4.26 3.67
C LEU A 136 4.94 -3.52 2.48
N CYS A 137 5.16 -2.21 2.64
CA CYS A 137 5.64 -1.39 1.54
C CYS A 137 6.60 -0.28 1.97
N HIS A 138 7.26 0.26 0.96
CA HIS A 138 8.20 1.37 1.06
C HIS A 138 7.54 2.74 1.25
N CYS A 139 6.20 2.83 1.30
CA CYS A 139 5.46 4.09 1.45
C CYS A 139 5.69 5.11 0.32
N GLY A 140 5.95 4.68 -0.92
CA GLY A 140 5.76 5.54 -2.08
C GLY A 140 4.30 5.97 -2.19
N TRP A 141 4.03 7.23 -2.53
CA TRP A 141 2.69 7.80 -2.41
C TRP A 141 1.62 7.08 -3.23
N SER A 142 1.96 6.61 -4.43
CA SER A 142 1.04 5.77 -5.23
C SER A 142 0.66 4.48 -4.51
N SER A 143 1.62 3.79 -3.89
CA SER A 143 1.36 2.57 -3.13
C SER A 143 0.55 2.84 -1.87
N VAL A 144 0.75 4.00 -1.23
CA VAL A 144 -0.10 4.45 -0.10
C VAL A 144 -1.54 4.64 -0.57
N MET A 145 -1.74 5.36 -1.68
CA MET A 145 -3.07 5.62 -2.24
C MET A 145 -3.79 4.33 -2.66
N GLU A 146 -3.11 3.42 -3.37
CA GLU A 146 -3.68 2.12 -3.75
C GLU A 146 -4.09 1.29 -2.52
N SER A 147 -3.27 1.29 -1.46
CA SER A 147 -3.60 0.59 -0.21
C SER A 147 -4.81 1.19 0.50
N ILE A 148 -4.92 2.52 0.54
CA ILE A 148 -6.07 3.23 1.11
C ILE A 148 -7.34 2.88 0.32
N CYS A 149 -7.28 2.93 -1.02
CA CYS A 149 -8.42 2.57 -1.87
C CYS A 149 -8.83 1.10 -1.69
N GLY A 150 -7.86 0.19 -1.56
CA GLY A 150 -8.09 -1.22 -1.26
C GLY A 150 -8.46 -1.53 0.19
N LYS A 151 -8.55 -0.51 1.07
CA LYS A 151 -8.83 -0.67 2.51
C LYS A 151 -7.85 -1.59 3.23
N VAL A 152 -6.62 -1.68 2.72
CA VAL A 152 -5.56 -2.54 3.26
C VAL A 152 -4.67 -1.71 4.18
N PRO A 153 -4.44 -2.13 5.44
CA PRO A 153 -3.53 -1.41 6.33
C PRO A 153 -2.07 -1.61 5.92
N ILE A 154 -1.25 -0.60 6.19
CA ILE A 154 0.14 -0.57 5.73
C ILE A 154 1.10 -0.94 6.87
N LEU A 155 2.03 -1.87 6.62
CA LEU A 155 3.25 -2.01 7.40
C LEU A 155 4.34 -1.14 6.74
N ALA A 156 4.50 0.06 7.28
CA ALA A 156 5.32 1.11 6.72
C ALA A 156 6.82 0.86 6.93
N TRP A 157 7.56 0.72 5.83
CA TRP A 157 9.01 0.58 5.82
C TRP A 157 9.64 1.49 4.75
N PRO A 158 9.73 2.80 5.00
CA PRO A 158 10.31 3.72 4.03
C PRO A 158 11.82 3.52 3.85
N MET A 159 12.30 3.75 2.62
CA MET A 159 13.69 3.50 2.23
C MET A 159 14.38 4.74 1.62
N THR A 160 13.69 5.59 0.86
CA THR A 160 14.29 6.77 0.18
C THR A 160 13.29 7.92 -0.04
N TRP A 161 13.77 9.04 -0.57
CA TRP A 161 12.99 10.21 -1.02
C TRP A 161 12.02 10.75 0.05
N ASP A 162 10.75 10.94 -0.33
CA ASP A 162 9.63 11.42 0.47
C ASP A 162 9.01 10.31 1.35
N GLN A 163 9.38 9.06 1.14
CA GLN A 163 8.80 7.91 1.82
C GLN A 163 8.82 8.02 3.36
N PRO A 164 9.88 8.54 4.01
CA PRO A 164 9.86 8.71 5.46
C PRO A 164 8.74 9.64 5.96
N LEU A 165 8.40 10.68 5.19
CA LEU A 165 7.29 11.59 5.47
C LEU A 165 5.95 10.92 5.18
N ASN A 166 5.82 10.23 4.05
CA ASN A 166 4.61 9.46 3.72
C ASN A 166 4.32 8.41 4.79
N ALA A 167 5.36 7.76 5.32
CA ALA A 167 5.22 6.80 6.40
C ALA A 167 4.77 7.45 7.73
N ARG A 168 5.10 8.72 7.98
CA ARG A 168 4.48 9.48 9.09
C ARG A 168 3.02 9.81 8.80
N MET A 169 2.71 10.18 7.57
CA MET A 169 1.32 10.40 7.15
C MET A 169 0.48 9.13 7.37
N VAL A 170 0.99 7.96 7.00
CA VAL A 170 0.33 6.66 7.18
C VAL A 170 0.11 6.32 8.66
N VAL A 171 1.14 6.48 9.50
CA VAL A 171 1.14 5.98 10.89
C VAL A 171 0.59 7.03 11.87
N ASP A 172 1.08 8.26 11.77
CA ASP A 172 0.87 9.29 12.79
C ASP A 172 -0.36 10.16 12.49
N VAL A 173 -0.71 10.35 11.21
CA VAL A 173 -1.82 11.23 10.80
C VAL A 173 -3.06 10.42 10.42
N ALA A 174 -2.96 9.55 9.43
CA ALA A 174 -4.08 8.76 8.93
C ALA A 174 -4.42 7.59 9.87
N GLY A 175 -3.42 7.05 10.58
CA GLY A 175 -3.58 5.92 11.51
C GLY A 175 -3.88 4.59 10.81
N VAL A 176 -3.58 4.47 9.52
CA VAL A 176 -3.91 3.30 8.67
C VAL A 176 -2.78 2.27 8.62
N GLY A 177 -1.76 2.40 9.48
CA GLY A 177 -0.61 1.50 9.43
C GLY A 177 0.27 1.50 10.66
N LEU A 178 1.20 0.54 10.68
CA LEU A 178 2.25 0.39 11.70
C LEU A 178 3.62 0.63 11.07
N ARG A 179 4.61 1.07 11.85
CA ARG A 179 5.98 1.28 11.36
C ARG A 179 6.87 0.08 11.66
N VAL A 180 7.64 -0.39 10.67
CA VAL A 180 8.78 -1.29 10.91
C VAL A 180 9.91 -0.50 11.55
N LYS A 181 10.42 -0.99 12.69
CA LYS A 181 11.55 -0.37 13.38
C LYS A 181 12.87 -0.92 12.82
N GLY A 182 13.78 -0.01 12.48
CA GLY A 182 15.14 -0.32 12.05
C GLY A 182 16.14 0.65 12.66
N CYS A 183 17.43 0.40 12.42
CA CYS A 183 18.55 1.23 12.84
C CYS A 183 19.31 1.68 11.59
N ASN A 184 19.46 2.99 11.37
CA ASN A 184 20.17 3.57 10.22
C ASN A 184 19.72 3.00 8.85
N GLY A 185 18.41 2.78 8.68
CA GLY A 185 17.83 2.23 7.45
C GLY A 185 17.86 0.70 7.36
N PHE A 186 18.60 0.01 8.23
CA PHE A 186 18.64 -1.45 8.30
C PHE A 186 17.57 -1.99 9.25
N VAL A 187 16.84 -3.02 8.83
CA VAL A 187 15.83 -3.71 9.63
C VAL A 187 16.24 -5.16 9.82
N GLU A 188 16.33 -5.56 11.08
CA GLU A 188 16.56 -6.94 11.46
C GLU A 188 15.29 -7.79 11.26
N SER A 189 15.50 -9.06 10.88
CA SER A 189 14.48 -10.08 10.68
C SER A 189 13.56 -10.24 11.89
N LYS A 190 14.09 -10.10 13.12
CA LYS A 190 13.29 -10.16 14.35
C LYS A 190 12.31 -8.99 14.45
N ALA A 191 12.76 -7.78 14.11
CA ALA A 191 11.92 -6.59 14.13
C ALA A 191 10.84 -6.68 13.04
N LEU A 192 11.22 -7.11 11.84
CA LEU A 192 10.28 -7.38 10.74
C LEU A 192 9.24 -8.44 11.13
N ALA A 193 9.69 -9.59 11.64
CA ALA A 193 8.81 -10.70 12.00
C ALA A 193 7.77 -10.28 13.04
N LYS A 194 8.20 -9.53 14.07
CA LYS A 194 7.32 -8.99 15.10
C LYS A 194 6.31 -8.01 14.51
N ALA A 195 6.75 -7.08 13.68
CA ALA A 195 5.88 -6.04 13.13
C ALA A 195 4.87 -6.60 12.11
N ALA A 196 5.29 -7.57 11.28
CA ALA A 196 4.40 -8.30 10.38
C ALA A 196 3.34 -9.09 11.16
N LYS A 197 3.75 -9.80 12.21
CA LYS A 197 2.82 -10.54 13.07
C LYS A 197 1.85 -9.60 13.80
N GLU A 198 2.34 -8.48 14.33
CA GLU A 198 1.49 -7.48 14.99
C GLU A 198 0.46 -6.88 14.04
N LEU A 199 0.87 -6.53 12.81
CA LEU A 199 -0.07 -6.02 11.81
C LEU A 199 -1.13 -7.07 11.49
N MET A 200 -0.75 -8.32 11.23
CA MET A 200 -1.68 -9.35 10.75
C MET A 200 -2.57 -9.91 11.85
N GLU A 201 -2.04 -10.17 13.05
CA GLU A 201 -2.69 -10.95 14.11
C GLU A 201 -2.87 -10.16 15.42
N GLY A 202 -2.16 -9.04 15.60
CA GLY A 202 -2.13 -8.27 16.84
C GLY A 202 -3.28 -7.28 17.02
N SER A 203 -3.37 -6.72 18.23
CA SER A 203 -4.41 -5.74 18.58
C SER A 203 -4.19 -4.40 17.87
N ALA A 204 -2.94 -3.94 17.76
CA ALA A 204 -2.64 -2.71 17.01
C ALA A 204 -2.96 -2.91 15.52
N GLY A 205 -2.68 -4.10 14.99
CA GLY A 205 -3.08 -4.51 13.64
C GLY A 205 -4.59 -4.44 13.40
N LYS A 206 -5.39 -4.87 14.39
CA LYS A 206 -6.85 -4.78 14.33
C LYS A 206 -7.34 -3.32 14.31
N GLU A 207 -6.73 -2.46 15.11
CA GLU A 207 -7.07 -1.03 15.17
C GLU A 207 -6.80 -0.33 13.83
N VAL A 208 -5.59 -0.52 13.27
CA VAL A 208 -5.24 0.12 11.99
C VAL A 208 -6.01 -0.46 10.80
N ARG A 209 -6.46 -1.73 10.86
CA ARG A 209 -7.39 -2.30 9.86
C ARG A 209 -8.73 -1.58 9.85
N LYS A 210 -9.33 -1.39 11.03
CA LYS A 210 -10.58 -0.63 11.15
C LYS A 210 -10.38 0.79 10.60
N LYS A 211 -9.22 1.40 10.89
CA LYS A 211 -8.92 2.73 10.38
C LYS A 211 -8.73 2.76 8.85
N ALA A 212 -8.07 1.75 8.29
CA ALA A 212 -7.92 1.60 6.83
C ALA A 212 -9.28 1.43 6.13
N GLU A 213 -10.22 0.69 6.73
CA GLU A 213 -11.60 0.59 6.26
C GLU A 213 -12.31 1.95 6.27
N GLU A 214 -12.28 2.67 7.40
CA GLU A 214 -12.89 4.01 7.54
C GLU A 214 -12.32 5.03 6.52
N VAL A 215 -10.99 5.08 6.37
CA VAL A 215 -10.32 6.04 5.48
C VAL A 215 -10.52 5.64 4.02
N GLY A 216 -10.51 4.34 3.71
CA GLY A 216 -10.80 3.86 2.36
C GLY A 216 -12.25 4.10 1.93
N ASP A 217 -13.22 3.95 2.84
CA ASP A 217 -14.62 4.36 2.59
C ASP A 217 -14.73 5.86 2.29
N ALA A 218 -14.00 6.69 3.05
CA ALA A 218 -13.94 8.13 2.79
C ALA A 218 -13.31 8.44 1.42
N ALA A 219 -12.28 7.68 1.02
CA ALA A 219 -11.65 7.82 -0.28
C ALA A 219 -12.60 7.47 -1.43
N VAL A 220 -13.34 6.37 -1.32
CA VAL A 220 -14.37 5.96 -2.31
C VAL A 220 -15.45 7.04 -2.41
N LYS A 221 -15.96 7.50 -1.28
CA LYS A 221 -16.97 8.57 -1.24
C LYS A 221 -16.45 9.89 -1.82
N ALA A 222 -15.18 10.22 -1.60
CA ALA A 222 -14.60 11.45 -2.11
C ALA A 222 -14.63 11.50 -3.64
N VAL A 223 -14.43 10.38 -4.34
CA VAL A 223 -14.39 10.35 -5.82
C VAL A 223 -15.75 10.16 -6.49
N GLU A 224 -16.83 9.95 -5.72
CA GLU A 224 -18.20 9.95 -6.25
C GLU A 224 -18.54 11.32 -6.89
N GLU A 225 -19.45 11.32 -7.86
CA GLU A 225 -19.89 12.55 -8.52
C GLU A 225 -20.35 13.60 -7.50
N GLY A 226 -19.80 14.82 -7.59
CA GLY A 226 -20.03 15.90 -6.62
C GLY A 226 -19.17 15.83 -5.34
N GLY A 227 -18.26 14.87 -5.23
CA GLY A 227 -17.26 14.77 -4.18
C GLY A 227 -16.15 15.83 -4.27
N SER A 228 -15.20 15.79 -3.33
CA SER A 228 -14.18 16.85 -3.19
C SER A 228 -13.24 17.01 -4.41
N PRO A 229 -12.76 15.93 -5.06
CA PRO A 229 -11.94 16.01 -6.27
C PRO A 229 -12.72 16.54 -7.47
N TRP A 230 -13.99 16.16 -7.65
CA TRP A 230 -14.86 16.69 -8.71
C TRP A 230 -15.04 18.20 -8.60
N LYS A 231 -15.39 18.67 -7.39
CA LYS A 231 -15.52 20.12 -7.12
C LYS A 231 -14.21 20.87 -7.36
N ALA A 232 -13.08 20.28 -6.94
CA ALA A 232 -11.76 20.87 -7.16
C ALA A 232 -11.40 20.92 -8.65
N LEU A 233 -11.74 19.87 -9.41
CA LEU A 233 -11.53 19.82 -10.85
C LEU A 233 -12.37 20.86 -11.59
N ASP A 234 -13.66 20.97 -11.27
CA ASP A 234 -14.57 21.97 -11.86
C ASP A 234 -14.06 23.39 -11.60
N GLN A 235 -13.64 23.68 -10.37
CA GLN A 235 -13.07 24.97 -10.01
C GLN A 235 -11.76 25.26 -10.77
N LEU A 236 -10.88 24.26 -10.90
CA LEU A 236 -9.65 24.40 -11.68
C LEU A 236 -9.94 24.68 -13.16
N ILE A 237 -10.88 23.94 -13.78
CA ILE A 237 -11.27 24.15 -15.18
C ILE A 237 -11.84 25.55 -15.37
N ASN A 238 -12.71 26.01 -14.46
CA ASN A 238 -13.28 27.35 -14.51
C ASN A 238 -12.22 28.44 -14.38
N GLU A 239 -11.25 28.28 -13.47
CA GLU A 239 -10.12 29.22 -13.36
C GLU A 239 -9.29 29.23 -14.65
N LEU A 240 -8.97 28.07 -15.23
CA LEU A 240 -8.21 27.97 -16.48
C LEU A 240 -8.94 28.60 -17.68
N ASN A 241 -10.25 28.49 -17.76
CA ASN A 241 -11.08 29.08 -18.82
C ASN A 241 -11.34 30.58 -18.63
N SER A 242 -10.97 31.15 -17.48
CA SER A 242 -11.11 32.59 -17.19
C SER A 242 -9.89 33.42 -17.60
N PHE A 243 -8.85 32.76 -18.14
CA PHE A 243 -7.69 33.38 -18.77
C PHE A 243 -7.86 33.50 -20.28
#